data_AF-W7QR47-F1
#
_entry.id   AF-W7QR47-F1
#
_cell.length_a   1.000
_cell.length_b   1.000
_cell.length_c   1.000
_cell.angle_alpha   90.00
_cell.angle_beta   90.00
_cell.angle_gamma   90.00
#
_symmetry.space_group_name_H-M   'P 1'
#
loop_
_entity.id
_entity.type
_entity.pdbx_description
1 polymer ?
#
loop_
_entity_poly.entity_id
_entity_poly.type
_entity_poly.pdbx_seq_one_letter_code
_entity_poly.pdbx_strand_id
1 'polypeptide(L)' 'MHFIDLAAQQARIRPQLDAAIEAVLAHGRYVMGPEVAELERRLADYVGVATASAVPMAPMHCRSH' A
#
# COMPACT_ATOMS: atom_id res chain seq x y z
N MET A 1 -16.85 0.13 -20.65
CA MET A 1 -17.12 0.77 -19.35
C MET A 1 -16.48 -0.10 -18.27
N HIS A 2 -15.56 0.42 -17.49
CA HIS A 2 -14.90 -0.33 -16.41
C HIS A 2 -15.63 -0.09 -15.09
N PHE A 3 -15.91 -1.15 -14.34
CA PHE A 3 -16.61 -1.09 -13.05
C PHE A 3 -15.76 -0.39 -11.98
N ILE A 4 -14.43 -0.55 -12.04
CA ILE A 4 -13.44 0.18 -11.23
C ILE A 4 -12.37 0.71 -12.19
N ASP A 5 -12.30 2.02 -12.36
CA ASP A 5 -11.32 2.66 -13.26
C ASP A 5 -10.06 3.05 -12.48
N LEU A 6 -9.13 2.10 -12.38
CA LEU A 6 -7.82 2.33 -11.76
C LEU A 6 -6.92 3.25 -12.59
N ALA A 7 -7.13 3.33 -13.91
CA ALA A 7 -6.31 4.15 -14.78
C ALA A 7 -6.59 5.65 -14.56
N ALA A 8 -7.87 6.03 -14.46
CA ALA A 8 -8.26 7.38 -14.11
C ALA A 8 -7.77 7.78 -12.71
N GLN A 9 -7.84 6.86 -11.74
CA GLN A 9 -7.31 7.09 -10.40
C GLN A 9 -5.79 7.31 -10.42
N GLN A 10 -5.04 6.43 -11.09
CA GLN A 10 -3.59 6.54 -11.20
C GLN A 10 -3.18 7.84 -11.88
N ALA A 11 -3.85 8.22 -12.98
CA ALA A 11 -3.56 9.47 -13.69
C ALA A 11 -3.69 10.70 -12.77
N ARG A 12 -4.70 10.72 -11.89
CA ARG A 12 -4.93 11.81 -10.94
C ARG A 12 -3.84 11.94 -9.88
N ILE A 13 -3.23 10.84 -9.44
CA ILE A 13 -2.19 10.83 -8.39
C ILE A 13 -0.79 10.54 -8.93
N ARG A 14 -0.60 10.52 -10.24
CA ARG A 14 0.63 10.08 -10.90
C ARG A 14 1.89 10.78 -10.39
N PRO A 15 1.93 12.13 -10.23
CA PRO A 15 3.13 12.81 -9.75
C PRO A 15 3.54 12.38 -8.34
N GLN A 16 2.56 12.13 -7.46
CA GLN A 16 2.82 11.70 -6.08
C GLN A 16 3.27 10.24 -6.03
N LEU A 17 2.68 9.40 -6.87
CA LEU A 17 3.02 7.99 -6.98
C LEU A 17 4.45 7.81 -7.51
N ASP A 18 4.82 8.53 -8.57
CA ASP A 18 6.15 8.44 -9.17
C ASP A 18 7.23 8.90 -8.17
N ALA A 19 7.01 10.02 -7.45
CA ALA A 19 7.93 10.49 -6.43
C ALA A 19 8.11 9.51 -5.26
N ALA A 20 7.02 8.86 -4.81
CA ALA A 20 7.09 7.86 -3.74
C ALA A 20 7.84 6.60 -4.19
N ILE A 21 7.63 6.16 -5.43
CA ILE A 21 8.36 5.02 -6.01
C ILE A 21 9.85 5.35 -6.13
N GLU A 22 10.19 6.52 -6.66
CA GLU A 22 11.58 6.98 -6.76
C GLU A 22 12.27 7.03 -5.39
N ALA A 23 11.60 7.51 -4.35
CA ALA A 23 12.14 7.52 -3.00
C ALA A 23 12.48 6.11 -2.49
N VAL A 24 11.58 5.14 -2.69
CA VAL A 24 11.80 3.73 -2.30
C VAL A 24 12.99 3.12 -3.04
N LEU A 25 13.09 3.39 -4.34
CA LEU A 25 14.21 2.95 -5.17
C LEU A 25 15.53 3.59 -4.74
N ALA A 26 15.51 4.87 -4.35
CA ALA A 26 16.69 5.62 -3.95
C ALA A 26 17.32 5.09 -2.65
N HIS A 27 16.52 4.76 -1.64
CA HIS A 27 17.05 4.23 -0.38
C HIS A 27 17.15 2.69 -0.36
N GLY A 28 16.52 1.97 -1.30
CA GLY A 28 16.69 0.53 -1.51
C GLY A 28 16.15 -0.39 -0.40
N ARG A 29 15.25 0.10 0.46
CA ARG A 29 14.69 -0.67 1.58
C ARG A 29 13.32 -1.23 1.20
N TYR A 30 13.33 -2.33 0.46
CA TYR A 30 12.10 -2.93 -0.07
C TYR A 30 11.28 -3.73 0.95
N VAL A 31 11.91 -4.17 2.04
CA VAL A 31 11.26 -4.97 3.09
C VAL A 31 11.27 -4.16 4.39
N MET A 32 10.09 -3.92 4.97
CA MET A 32 9.92 -3.10 6.17
C MET A 32 10.58 -1.71 6.03
N GLY A 33 10.32 -1.06 4.89
CA GLY A 33 10.73 0.31 4.60
C GLY A 33 10.00 1.34 5.47
N PRO A 34 10.52 2.57 5.57
CA PRO A 34 9.90 3.65 6.35
C PRO A 34 8.45 3.96 5.93
N GLU A 35 8.11 3.74 4.66
CA GLU A 35 6.78 3.94 4.08
C GLU A 35 5.74 3.01 4.73
N VAL A 36 6.13 1.80 5.14
CA VAL A 36 5.24 0.83 5.80
C VAL A 36 4.81 1.38 7.16
N ALA A 37 5.76 1.85 7.97
CA ALA A 37 5.49 2.41 9.28
C ALA A 37 4.67 3.72 9.18
N GLU A 38 4.95 4.56 8.18
CA GLU A 38 4.15 5.76 7.94
C GLU A 38 2.69 5.40 7.59
N LEU A 39 2.50 4.43 6.70
CA LEU A 39 1.18 3.98 6.28
C LEU A 39 0.40 3.38 7.46
N GLU A 40 1.03 2.51 8.26
CA GLU A 40 0.44 1.93 9.46
C GLU A 40 -0.05 3.01 10.43
N ARG A 41 0.78 4.02 10.72
CA ARG A 41 0.39 5.13 11.59
C ARG A 41 -0.79 5.90 11.01
N ARG A 42 -0.73 6.27 9.72
CA ARG A 42 -1.80 7.03 9.06
C ARG A 42 -3.12 6.25 9.01
N LEU A 43 -3.05 4.92 8.85
CA LEU A 43 -4.23 4.06 8.88
C LEU A 43 -4.80 3.91 10.29
N ALA A 44 -3.94 3.76 11.30
CA ALA A 44 -4.38 3.73 12.70
C ALA A 44 -5.11 5.03 13.05
N ASP A 45 -4.54 6.18 12.67
CA ASP A 45 -5.15 7.51 12.85
C ASP A 45 -6.47 7.65 12.06
N TYR A 46 -6.51 7.19 10.80
CA TYR A 46 -7.70 7.29 9.94
C TYR A 46 -8.88 6.44 10.44
N VAL A 47 -8.61 5.24 10.95
CA VAL A 47 -9.64 4.33 11.49
C VAL A 47 -9.97 4.67 12.96
N GLY A 48 -9.07 5.35 13.67
CA GLY A 48 -9.23 5.68 15.09
C GLY A 48 -8.87 4.52 16.03
N VAL A 49 -7.93 3.66 15.63
CA VAL A 49 -7.45 2.51 16.43
C VAL A 49 -6.05 2.77 16.95
N ALA A 50 -5.66 2.09 18.03
CA ALA A 50 -4.35 2.28 18.65
C ALA A 50 -3.18 1.81 17.76
N THR A 51 -3.40 0.79 16.93
CA THR A 51 -2.36 0.18 16.10
C THR A 51 -2.95 -0.35 14.80
N ALA A 52 -2.24 -0.15 13.69
CA ALA A 52 -2.45 -0.88 12.45
C ALA A 52 -1.13 -1.56 12.05
N SER A 53 -1.20 -2.78 11.54
CA SER A 53 -0.03 -3.57 11.15
C SER A 53 -0.21 -4.14 9.76
N ALA A 54 0.73 -3.89 8.86
CA ALA A 54 0.76 -4.45 7.53
C ALA A 54 1.06 -5.95 7.60
N VAL A 55 0.24 -6.75 6.90
CA VAL A 55 0.42 -8.21 6.84
C VAL A 55 0.32 -8.68 5.39
N PRO A 56 1.07 -9.73 5.01
CA PRO A 56 0.86 -10.37 3.73
C PRO A 56 -0.53 -11.02 3.69
N MET A 57 -1.16 -11.02 2.52
CA MET A 57 -2.42 -11.73 2.33
C MET A 57 -2.20 -13.22 2.56
N ALA A 58 -3.12 -13.86 3.29
CA ALA A 58 -3.04 -15.28 3.59
C ALA A 58 -3.04 -16.11 2.29
N PRO A 59 -2.27 -17.20 2.21
CA PRO A 59 -2.38 -18.12 1.09
C PRO A 59 -3.81 -18.69 1.05
N MET A 60 -4.45 -18.59 -0.11
CA MET A 60 -5.67 -19.34 -0.38
C MET A 60 -5.32 -20.82 -0.28
N HIS A 61 -5.69 -21.45 0.83
CA HIS A 61 -5.61 -22.88 0.96
C HIS A 61 -6.63 -23.46 -0.02
N CYS A 62 -6.14 -24.07 -1.11
CA CYS A 62 -6.97 -24.87 -1.99
C CYS A 62 -7.52 -26.03 -1.15
N ARG A 63 -8.76 -25.91 -0.67
CA ARG A 63 -9.49 -27.04 -0.07
C ARG A 63 -9.88 -27.95 -1.22
N SER A 64 -9.01 -28.90 -1.53
CA SER A 64 -9.31 -30.05 -2.37
C SER A 64 -10.26 -30.97 -1.59
N HIS A 65 -11.56 -30.80 -1.79
CA HIS A 65 -12.57 -31.83 -1.51
C HIS A 65 -13.43 -32.00 -2.76
#